data_AF-A0A7S3BQB3-F1
#
_entry.id   AF-A0A7S3BQB3-F1
#
_cell.length_a   1.000
_cell.length_b   1.000
_cell.length_c   1.000
_cell.angle_alpha   90.00
_cell.angle_beta   90.00
_cell.angle_gamma   90.00
#
_symmetry.space_group_name_H-M   'P 1'
#
loop_
_entity.id
_entity.type
_entity.pdbx_description
1 polymer ?
#
loop_
_entity_poly.entity_id
_entity_poly.type
_entity_poly.pdbx_seq_one_letter_code
_entity_poly.pdbx_strand_id
1 'polypeptide(L)'
;WPTVGWGSLEYGPPPGHTPGQVRGGRWKPLHYFYRRSLMTDVMATCGTLYKGRGKPLCYLSNHRASRPFKGRVALTAYSHFGDGSGEVLLQRTMELPQGPGAIAFFEPPALPAGNETALLSSVHDEAGALVSEHMVLLVTPQHIRVPVATLSIRVADKPSADGTIDIAVSSNKVALWVTLTTLAQGRFSDNAFFLPATTRTVQFVPFSPSSTLDDLATLTSSLRVEDYSMYRSL
;
A
#
# COMPACT_ATOMS: atom_id res chain seq x y z
N TRP A 1 22.60 -13.02 9.32
CA TRP A 1 23.42 -11.83 9.01
C TRP A 1 22.66 -10.96 7.99
N PRO A 2 22.88 -9.63 7.94
CA PRO A 2 22.16 -8.72 7.03
C PRO A 2 22.56 -8.94 5.57
N THR A 3 21.68 -9.58 4.79
CA THR A 3 21.90 -9.89 3.37
C THR A 3 20.99 -9.07 2.45
N VAL A 4 21.40 -8.88 1.20
CA VAL A 4 20.47 -8.58 0.09
C VAL A 4 19.79 -9.89 -0.31
N GLY A 5 18.80 -10.31 0.48
CA GLY A 5 18.05 -11.55 0.26
C GLY A 5 16.64 -11.33 -0.28
N TRP A 6 16.06 -12.40 -0.85
CA TRP A 6 14.69 -12.43 -1.38
C TRP A 6 13.58 -12.40 -0.31
N GLY A 7 13.92 -12.50 0.97
CA GLY A 7 12.95 -12.44 2.06
C GLY A 7 12.25 -11.09 2.13
N SER A 8 10.94 -11.11 2.42
CA SER A 8 10.13 -9.90 2.68
C SER A 8 10.35 -9.33 4.09
N LEU A 9 11.03 -10.07 4.96
CA LEU A 9 11.48 -9.66 6.29
C LEU A 9 13.01 -9.56 6.30
N GLU A 10 13.54 -8.49 6.86
CA GLU A 10 14.98 -8.35 7.12
C GLU A 10 15.43 -9.25 8.29
N TYR A 11 16.73 -9.49 8.39
CA TYR A 11 17.30 -10.15 9.57
C TYR A 11 17.26 -9.20 10.78
N GLY A 12 16.68 -9.66 11.90
CA GLY A 12 16.59 -8.91 13.14
C GLY A 12 17.48 -9.50 14.24
N PRO A 13 18.72 -9.00 14.44
CA PRO A 13 19.52 -9.39 15.61
C PRO A 13 18.89 -8.88 16.91
N PRO A 14 19.44 -9.27 18.07
CA PRO A 14 19.14 -8.60 19.33
C PRO A 14 19.28 -7.07 19.20
N PRO A 15 18.44 -6.28 19.91
CA PRO A 15 18.52 -4.82 19.85
C PRO A 15 19.91 -4.30 20.18
N GLY A 16 20.32 -3.23 19.49
CA GLY A 16 21.61 -2.57 19.72
C GLY A 16 22.79 -3.18 18.96
N HIS A 17 22.61 -4.26 18.21
CA HIS A 17 23.72 -4.85 17.43
C HIS A 17 24.15 -3.99 16.23
N THR A 18 23.18 -3.49 15.46
CA THR A 18 23.42 -2.57 14.33
C THR A 18 22.35 -1.48 14.31
N PRO A 19 22.72 -0.19 14.22
CA PRO A 19 21.75 0.88 14.07
C PRO A 19 20.80 0.65 12.90
N GLY A 20 19.50 0.86 13.14
CA GLY A 20 18.46 0.69 12.12
C GLY A 20 18.05 -0.76 11.83
N GLN A 21 18.62 -1.77 12.50
CA GLN A 21 18.02 -3.11 12.50
C GLN A 21 16.93 -3.19 13.56
N VAL A 22 15.85 -3.91 13.22
CA VAL A 22 14.69 -4.06 14.10
C VAL A 22 14.63 -5.49 14.64
N ARG A 23 14.34 -5.66 15.93
CA ARG A 23 14.11 -6.97 16.56
C ARG A 23 13.10 -7.78 15.75
N GLY A 24 13.43 -9.03 15.42
CA GLY A 24 12.54 -9.91 14.64
C GLY A 24 12.44 -9.56 13.14
N GLY A 25 13.08 -8.49 12.69
CA GLY A 25 13.19 -8.13 11.27
C GLY A 25 12.24 -7.01 10.86
N ARG A 26 12.78 -6.04 10.11
CA ARG A 26 11.96 -5.00 9.47
C ARG A 26 11.15 -5.60 8.32
N TRP A 27 9.90 -5.15 8.20
CA TRP A 27 9.08 -5.45 7.04
C TRP A 27 9.56 -4.64 5.83
N LYS A 28 9.95 -5.33 4.75
CA LYS A 28 10.22 -4.68 3.46
C LYS A 28 8.90 -4.32 2.76
N PRO A 29 8.90 -3.39 1.78
CA PRO A 29 7.70 -3.06 0.99
C PRO A 29 6.89 -4.28 0.51
N LEU A 30 7.58 -5.34 0.09
CA LEU A 30 6.97 -6.59 -0.34
C LEU A 30 6.04 -7.22 0.71
N HIS A 31 6.37 -7.13 2.00
CA HIS A 31 5.55 -7.68 3.07
C HIS A 31 4.22 -6.91 3.22
N TYR A 32 4.25 -5.60 2.99
CA TYR A 32 3.05 -4.77 2.96
C TYR A 32 2.18 -5.07 1.73
N PHE A 33 2.80 -5.35 0.58
CA PHE A 33 2.07 -5.76 -0.63
C PHE A 33 1.37 -7.10 -0.44
N TYR A 34 2.02 -8.08 0.21
CA TYR A 34 1.39 -9.34 0.59
C TYR A 34 0.15 -9.13 1.44
N ARG A 35 0.26 -8.31 2.49
CA ARG A 35 -0.86 -8.03 3.40
C ARG A 35 -2.01 -7.26 2.72
N ARG A 36 -1.72 -6.35 1.79
CA ARG A 36 -2.73 -5.45 1.20
C ARG A 36 -3.40 -6.01 -0.06
N SER A 37 -2.70 -6.85 -0.83
CA SER A 37 -3.19 -7.29 -2.15
C SER A 37 -2.72 -8.69 -2.56
N LEU A 38 -1.41 -8.93 -2.68
CA LEU A 38 -0.87 -10.10 -3.39
C LEU A 38 -1.18 -11.44 -2.73
N MET A 39 -1.43 -11.45 -1.41
CA MET A 39 -1.72 -12.65 -0.62
C MET A 39 -2.98 -12.45 0.24
N THR A 40 -3.85 -11.51 -0.12
CA THR A 40 -5.16 -11.38 0.53
C THR A 40 -6.11 -12.45 0.02
N ASP A 41 -7.03 -12.91 0.87
CA ASP A 41 -7.99 -13.94 0.45
C ASP A 41 -8.88 -13.49 -0.71
N VAL A 42 -9.09 -12.19 -0.86
CA VAL A 42 -9.84 -11.60 -1.96
C VAL A 42 -8.96 -10.54 -2.60
N MET A 43 -8.84 -10.55 -3.92
CA MET A 43 -8.01 -9.59 -4.66
C MET A 43 -8.66 -9.27 -6.00
N ALA A 44 -8.61 -8.01 -6.42
CA ALA A 44 -8.93 -7.63 -7.78
C ALA A 44 -7.77 -6.91 -8.44
N THR A 45 -7.52 -7.21 -9.71
CA THR A 45 -6.52 -6.50 -10.52
C THR A 45 -6.91 -6.49 -11.99
N CYS A 46 -6.25 -5.63 -12.77
CA CYS A 46 -6.49 -5.44 -14.18
C CYS A 46 -5.20 -5.52 -14.98
N GLY A 47 -5.34 -5.80 -16.27
CA GLY A 47 -4.24 -5.77 -17.23
C GLY A 47 -4.76 -5.70 -18.65
N THR A 48 -3.84 -5.76 -19.63
CA THR A 48 -4.19 -5.91 -21.05
C THR A 48 -3.88 -7.33 -21.49
N LEU A 49 -4.80 -7.95 -22.22
CA LEU A 49 -4.52 -9.24 -22.84
C LEU A 49 -3.43 -9.07 -23.91
N TYR A 50 -2.38 -9.88 -23.84
CA TYR A 50 -1.31 -10.06 -24.85
C TYR A 50 -0.66 -8.79 -25.44
N LYS A 51 0.60 -8.50 -25.05
CA LYS A 51 1.48 -7.47 -25.66
C LYS A 51 0.82 -6.09 -25.90
N GLY A 52 -0.10 -5.67 -25.03
CA GLY A 52 -0.77 -4.35 -25.12
C GLY A 52 -1.71 -4.18 -26.31
N ARG A 53 -2.11 -5.26 -26.99
CA ARG A 53 -3.02 -5.22 -28.16
C ARG A 53 -4.42 -5.77 -27.89
N GLY A 54 -4.66 -6.32 -26.71
CA GLY A 54 -5.98 -6.82 -26.31
C GLY A 54 -6.82 -5.80 -25.55
N LYS A 55 -8.12 -6.08 -25.49
CA LYS A 55 -9.04 -5.35 -24.61
C LYS A 55 -8.54 -5.45 -23.16
N PRO A 56 -8.73 -4.40 -22.34
CA PRO A 56 -8.43 -4.49 -20.93
C PRO A 56 -9.31 -5.57 -20.29
N LEU A 57 -8.73 -6.35 -19.39
CA LEU A 57 -9.42 -7.39 -18.66
C LEU A 57 -9.02 -7.32 -17.19
N CYS A 58 -10.00 -7.40 -16.32
CA CYS A 58 -9.80 -7.51 -14.89
C CYS A 58 -10.33 -8.84 -14.39
N TYR A 59 -9.86 -9.23 -13.22
CA TYR A 59 -10.42 -10.35 -12.49
C TYR A 59 -10.52 -10.02 -11.01
N LEU A 60 -11.51 -10.63 -10.37
CA LEU A 60 -11.64 -10.75 -8.93
C LEU A 60 -11.38 -12.22 -8.58
N SER A 61 -10.50 -12.48 -7.63
CA SER A 61 -10.31 -13.82 -7.06
C SER A 61 -10.79 -13.87 -5.62
N ASN A 62 -11.32 -15.03 -5.23
CA ASN A 62 -11.61 -15.41 -3.85
C ASN A 62 -10.86 -16.71 -3.55
N HIS A 63 -10.14 -16.72 -2.43
CA HIS A 63 -9.35 -17.82 -1.91
C HIS A 63 -9.79 -18.22 -0.49
N ARG A 64 -10.84 -17.59 0.05
CA ARG A 64 -11.40 -17.94 1.37
C ARG A 64 -11.87 -19.39 1.37
N ALA A 65 -11.25 -20.22 2.22
CA ALA A 65 -11.54 -21.65 2.27
C ALA A 65 -12.98 -21.97 2.71
N SER A 66 -13.60 -21.11 3.54
CA SER A 66 -14.86 -21.43 4.23
C SER A 66 -15.97 -20.40 4.03
N ARG A 67 -15.78 -19.38 3.18
CA ARG A 67 -16.77 -18.31 2.99
C ARG A 67 -16.82 -17.83 1.55
N PRO A 68 -18.02 -17.66 0.96
CA PRO A 68 -18.15 -16.96 -0.31
C PRO A 68 -17.72 -15.50 -0.13
N PHE A 69 -17.42 -14.84 -1.25
CA PHE A 69 -17.27 -13.40 -1.28
C PHE A 69 -18.53 -12.78 -1.88
N LYS A 70 -19.03 -11.75 -1.21
CA LYS A 70 -20.03 -10.82 -1.72
C LYS A 70 -19.57 -9.43 -1.36
N GLY A 71 -19.55 -8.53 -2.34
CA GLY A 71 -19.02 -7.20 -2.13
C GLY A 71 -18.91 -6.40 -3.40
N ARG A 72 -18.12 -5.34 -3.36
CA ARG A 72 -18.00 -4.34 -4.41
C ARG A 72 -16.54 -4.20 -4.84
N VAL A 73 -16.30 -4.28 -6.14
CA VAL A 73 -15.02 -3.94 -6.77
C VAL A 73 -15.15 -2.56 -7.39
N ALA A 74 -14.15 -1.70 -7.17
CA ALA A 74 -14.06 -0.40 -7.82
C ALA A 74 -12.69 -0.19 -8.46
N LEU A 75 -12.70 0.47 -9.62
CA LEU A 75 -11.50 0.97 -10.29
C LEU A 75 -11.53 2.49 -10.25
N THR A 76 -10.54 3.10 -9.62
CA THR A 76 -10.44 4.55 -9.46
C THR A 76 -9.15 5.03 -10.09
N ALA A 77 -9.26 5.99 -11.01
CA ALA A 77 -8.15 6.66 -11.66
C ALA A 77 -7.78 7.94 -10.91
N TYR A 78 -6.50 8.17 -10.71
CA TYR A 78 -5.97 9.39 -10.11
C TYR A 78 -4.96 10.02 -11.07
N SER A 79 -5.26 11.22 -11.57
CA SER A 79 -4.30 11.99 -12.34
C SER A 79 -3.09 12.34 -11.47
N HIS A 80 -1.90 11.99 -11.92
CA HIS A 80 -0.65 12.34 -11.23
C HIS A 80 -0.48 13.86 -11.09
N PHE A 81 -1.06 14.64 -12.01
CA PHE A 81 -1.00 16.10 -12.05
C PHE A 81 -2.25 16.78 -11.47
N GLY A 82 -3.23 15.98 -11.04
CA GLY A 82 -4.49 16.47 -10.47
C GLY A 82 -4.37 16.98 -9.03
N ASP A 83 -5.53 17.20 -8.43
CA ASP A 83 -5.73 17.67 -7.06
C ASP A 83 -5.89 16.51 -6.04
N GLY A 84 -5.64 15.27 -6.47
CA GLY A 84 -5.84 14.08 -5.65
C GLY A 84 -7.27 13.54 -5.63
N SER A 85 -8.23 14.18 -6.32
CA SER A 85 -9.53 13.58 -6.56
C SER A 85 -9.41 12.34 -7.46
N GLY A 86 -10.18 11.31 -7.13
CA GLY A 86 -10.23 10.07 -7.89
C GLY A 86 -11.46 10.01 -8.77
N GLU A 87 -11.30 9.59 -10.02
CA GLU A 87 -12.39 9.30 -10.96
C GLU A 87 -12.73 7.80 -10.90
N VAL A 88 -13.96 7.47 -10.50
CA VAL A 88 -14.42 6.07 -10.49
C VAL A 88 -14.76 5.64 -11.91
N LEU A 89 -13.91 4.82 -12.51
CA LEU A 89 -14.10 4.29 -13.86
C LEU A 89 -15.10 3.13 -13.88
N LEU A 90 -15.05 2.30 -12.85
CA LEU A 90 -15.91 1.13 -12.73
C LEU A 90 -16.27 0.93 -11.26
N GLN A 91 -17.53 0.59 -11.03
CA GLN A 91 -17.99 0.09 -9.75
C GLN A 91 -18.96 -1.07 -9.99
N ARG A 92 -18.67 -2.24 -9.43
CA ARG A 92 -19.45 -3.45 -9.68
C ARG A 92 -19.62 -4.28 -8.41
N THR A 93 -20.85 -4.66 -8.11
CA THR A 93 -21.14 -5.70 -7.13
C THR A 93 -20.80 -7.06 -7.72
N MET A 94 -20.07 -7.88 -6.97
CA MET A 94 -19.62 -9.19 -7.41
C MET A 94 -19.82 -10.23 -6.30
N GLU A 95 -20.12 -11.44 -6.73
CA GLU A 95 -20.28 -12.60 -5.85
C GLU A 95 -19.45 -13.76 -6.40
N LEU A 96 -18.63 -14.36 -5.54
CA LEU A 96 -17.82 -15.53 -5.86
C LEU A 96 -18.11 -16.64 -4.83
N PRO A 97 -18.13 -17.91 -5.26
CA PRO A 97 -18.21 -19.03 -4.34
C PRO A 97 -16.99 -19.07 -3.41
N GLN A 98 -17.11 -19.82 -2.32
CA GLN A 98 -15.97 -20.14 -1.46
C GLN A 98 -14.99 -21.09 -2.15
N GLY A 99 -13.76 -21.12 -1.66
CA GLY A 99 -12.73 -22.07 -2.08
C GLY A 99 -11.59 -21.42 -2.88
N PRO A 100 -10.41 -22.05 -2.90
CA PRO A 100 -9.25 -21.51 -3.59
C PRO A 100 -9.49 -21.45 -5.11
N GLY A 101 -9.16 -20.31 -5.73
CA GLY A 101 -9.17 -20.18 -7.18
C GLY A 101 -10.53 -19.89 -7.80
N ALA A 102 -11.55 -19.54 -6.99
CA ALA A 102 -12.76 -18.93 -7.51
C ALA A 102 -12.36 -17.58 -8.15
N ILE A 103 -12.62 -17.44 -9.46
CA ILE A 103 -12.24 -16.25 -10.23
C ILE A 103 -13.44 -15.83 -11.07
N ALA A 104 -13.73 -14.53 -11.07
CA ALA A 104 -14.67 -13.91 -11.99
C ALA A 104 -13.96 -12.82 -12.80
N PHE A 105 -14.03 -12.94 -14.12
CA PHE A 105 -13.49 -11.94 -15.03
C PHE A 105 -14.52 -10.85 -15.33
N PHE A 106 -14.05 -9.62 -15.54
CA PHE A 106 -14.89 -8.51 -15.95
C PHE A 106 -14.10 -7.55 -16.85
N GLU A 107 -14.80 -6.96 -17.82
CA GLU A 107 -14.23 -5.94 -18.69
C GLU A 107 -14.43 -4.56 -18.04
N PRO A 108 -13.36 -3.81 -17.77
CA PRO A 108 -13.49 -2.40 -17.41
C PRO A 108 -13.84 -1.58 -18.67
N PRO A 109 -14.24 -0.30 -18.52
CA PRO A 109 -14.19 0.63 -19.64
C PRO A 109 -12.74 0.81 -20.14
N ALA A 110 -12.52 1.75 -21.06
CA ALA A 110 -11.17 2.13 -21.47
C ALA A 110 -10.30 2.47 -20.23
N LEU A 111 -9.14 1.83 -20.12
CA LEU A 111 -8.17 2.15 -19.08
C LEU A 111 -7.44 3.46 -19.43
N PRO A 112 -7.09 4.28 -18.43
CA PRO A 112 -6.42 5.55 -18.65
C PRO A 112 -4.97 5.36 -19.11
N ALA A 113 -4.35 6.44 -19.58
CA ALA A 113 -2.93 6.43 -19.91
C ALA A 113 -2.07 6.25 -18.65
N GLY A 114 -1.38 5.11 -18.54
CA GLY A 114 -0.63 4.75 -17.34
C GLY A 114 0.55 5.65 -17.00
N ASN A 115 1.04 6.44 -17.95
CA ASN A 115 2.16 7.35 -17.71
C ASN A 115 1.74 8.60 -16.92
N GLU A 116 0.48 9.00 -16.91
CA GLU A 116 -0.01 10.20 -16.20
C GLU A 116 -1.08 9.89 -15.16
N THR A 117 -1.49 8.62 -15.05
CA THR A 117 -2.59 8.21 -14.18
C THR A 117 -2.23 6.97 -13.39
N ALA A 118 -2.49 7.01 -12.08
CA ALA A 118 -2.46 5.85 -11.21
C ALA A 118 -3.85 5.19 -11.23
N LEU A 119 -3.89 3.86 -11.40
CA LEU A 119 -5.13 3.09 -11.33
C LEU A 119 -5.16 2.29 -10.03
N LEU A 120 -6.16 2.52 -9.20
CA LEU A 120 -6.38 1.79 -7.95
C LEU A 120 -7.56 0.84 -8.12
N SER A 121 -7.32 -0.42 -7.78
CA SER A 121 -8.34 -1.46 -7.66
C SER A 121 -8.64 -1.67 -6.19
N SER A 122 -9.85 -1.36 -5.75
CA SER A 122 -10.29 -1.58 -4.37
C SER A 122 -11.42 -2.59 -4.31
N VAL A 123 -11.37 -3.45 -3.30
CA VAL A 123 -12.39 -4.45 -3.02
C VAL A 123 -12.94 -4.21 -1.62
N HIS A 124 -14.25 -3.99 -1.55
CA HIS A 124 -15.00 -3.88 -0.30
C HIS A 124 -15.87 -5.11 -0.13
N ASP A 125 -15.98 -5.64 1.09
CA ASP A 125 -16.96 -6.69 1.39
C ASP A 125 -18.39 -6.14 1.52
N GLU A 126 -19.35 -7.01 1.82
CA GLU A 126 -20.77 -6.66 2.00
C GLU A 126 -20.99 -5.65 3.14
N ALA A 127 -20.13 -5.63 4.16
CA ALA A 127 -20.17 -4.65 5.24
C ALA A 127 -19.52 -3.30 4.85
N GLY A 128 -18.95 -3.20 3.65
CA GLY A 128 -18.26 -2.02 3.15
C GLY A 128 -16.80 -1.91 3.60
N ALA A 129 -16.26 -2.91 4.32
CA ALA A 129 -14.87 -2.89 4.77
C ALA A 129 -13.92 -3.13 3.59
N LEU A 130 -12.85 -2.34 3.50
CA LEU A 130 -11.80 -2.53 2.50
C LEU A 130 -11.03 -3.83 2.80
N VAL A 131 -11.13 -4.82 1.92
CA VAL A 131 -10.46 -6.13 2.07
C VAL A 131 -9.26 -6.29 1.16
N SER A 132 -9.15 -5.48 0.10
CA SER A 132 -8.00 -5.47 -0.81
C SER A 132 -7.86 -4.11 -1.48
N GLU A 133 -6.62 -3.65 -1.62
CA GLU A 133 -6.30 -2.44 -2.39
C GLU A 133 -5.00 -2.66 -3.18
N HIS A 134 -5.09 -2.53 -4.49
CA HIS A 134 -3.98 -2.78 -5.39
C HIS A 134 -3.80 -1.61 -6.37
N MET A 135 -2.60 -1.04 -6.40
CA MET A 135 -2.22 -0.06 -7.42
C MET A 135 -1.78 -0.82 -8.68
N VAL A 136 -2.63 -0.79 -9.70
CA VAL A 136 -2.40 -1.46 -10.98
C VAL A 136 -1.42 -0.63 -11.80
N LEU A 137 -0.27 -1.22 -12.12
CA LEU A 137 0.71 -0.59 -13.01
C LEU A 137 0.33 -0.81 -14.47
N LEU A 138 -0.07 0.28 -15.12
CA LEU A 138 -0.45 0.29 -16.53
C LEU A 138 0.75 0.50 -17.46
N VAL A 139 1.86 1.02 -16.93
CA VAL A 139 3.16 1.14 -17.62
C VAL A 139 4.28 0.76 -16.65
N THR A 140 5.47 0.47 -17.17
CA THR A 140 6.64 0.23 -16.32
C THR A 140 7.04 1.52 -15.58
N PRO A 141 7.61 1.42 -14.37
CA PRO A 141 7.93 2.60 -13.55
C PRO A 141 8.72 3.68 -14.29
N GLN A 142 9.72 3.31 -15.10
CA GLN A 142 10.53 4.25 -15.89
C GLN A 142 9.73 5.17 -16.85
N HIS A 143 8.49 4.81 -17.19
CA HIS A 143 7.61 5.60 -18.05
C HIS A 143 6.52 6.37 -17.29
N ILE A 144 6.48 6.25 -15.96
CA ILE A 144 5.57 7.01 -15.10
C ILE A 144 6.06 8.45 -14.99
N ARG A 145 5.18 9.39 -15.32
CA ARG A 145 5.36 10.84 -15.14
C ARG A 145 4.50 11.29 -13.96
N VAL A 146 5.16 11.69 -12.88
CA VAL A 146 4.53 12.27 -11.69
C VAL A 146 5.23 13.59 -11.35
N PRO A 147 4.54 14.65 -10.92
CA PRO A 147 5.22 15.81 -10.33
C PRO A 147 5.95 15.39 -9.04
N VAL A 148 6.99 16.13 -8.65
CA VAL A 148 7.64 15.90 -7.35
C VAL A 148 6.64 16.28 -6.25
N ALA A 149 6.29 15.31 -5.41
CA ALA A 149 5.40 15.53 -4.27
C ALA A 149 6.17 16.12 -3.09
N THR A 150 5.56 17.06 -2.39
CA THR A 150 6.00 17.52 -1.06
C THR A 150 5.25 16.72 -0.02
N LEU A 151 5.96 15.83 0.66
CA LEU A 151 5.43 15.01 1.75
C LEU A 151 5.68 15.70 3.09
N SER A 152 4.71 15.62 3.99
CA SER A 152 4.86 16.04 5.38
C SER A 152 4.37 14.96 6.34
N ILE A 153 4.98 14.91 7.52
CA ILE A 153 4.65 13.95 8.57
C ILE A 153 4.39 14.68 9.88
N ARG A 154 3.43 14.17 10.65
CA ARG A 154 3.19 14.57 12.03
C ARG A 154 3.01 13.32 12.88
N VAL A 155 3.91 13.11 13.83
CA VAL A 155 3.81 12.07 14.85
C VAL A 155 2.93 12.58 16.00
N ALA A 156 2.05 11.74 16.53
CA ALA A 156 1.25 12.08 17.71
C ALA A 156 2.15 12.32 18.94
N ASP A 157 1.79 13.32 19.76
CA ASP A 157 2.59 13.71 20.93
C ASP A 157 2.60 12.64 22.04
N LYS A 158 1.66 11.68 21.96
CA LYS A 158 1.55 10.56 22.90
C LYS A 158 1.03 9.30 22.20
N PRO A 159 1.34 8.10 22.73
CA PRO A 159 0.75 6.86 22.24
C PRO A 159 -0.75 6.80 22.53
N SER A 160 -1.46 6.05 21.69
CA SER A 160 -2.84 5.62 21.87
C SER A 160 -2.98 4.66 23.06
N ALA A 161 -4.22 4.42 23.51
CA ALA A 161 -4.50 3.53 24.65
C ALA A 161 -4.05 2.08 24.42
N ASP A 162 -3.95 1.65 23.15
CA ASP A 162 -3.45 0.34 22.74
C ASP A 162 -1.92 0.30 22.55
N GLY A 163 -1.21 1.40 22.83
CA GLY A 163 0.24 1.54 22.68
C GLY A 163 0.71 1.86 21.27
N THR A 164 -0.19 1.98 20.28
CA THR A 164 0.18 2.43 18.94
C THR A 164 0.46 3.94 18.92
N ILE A 165 1.20 4.41 17.91
CA ILE A 165 1.51 5.83 17.74
C ILE A 165 1.00 6.26 16.37
N ASP A 166 0.04 7.19 16.35
CA ASP A 166 -0.51 7.72 15.11
C ASP A 166 0.51 8.63 14.41
N ILE A 167 0.59 8.48 13.09
CA ILE A 167 1.42 9.28 12.18
C ILE A 167 0.51 9.78 11.07
N ALA A 168 0.28 11.09 11.02
CA ALA A 168 -0.39 11.71 9.88
C ALA A 168 0.65 11.96 8.77
N VAL A 169 0.45 11.33 7.62
CA VAL A 169 1.26 11.50 6.41
C VAL A 169 0.44 12.29 5.40
N SER A 170 0.94 13.43 4.95
CA SER A 170 0.25 14.29 3.99
C SER A 170 1.08 14.47 2.73
N SER A 171 0.39 14.63 1.60
CA SER A 171 1.00 14.96 0.32
C SER A 171 0.22 16.07 -0.37
N ASN A 172 0.93 17.01 -0.99
CA ASN A 172 0.30 18.05 -1.83
C ASN A 172 0.00 17.59 -3.27
N LYS A 173 0.48 16.40 -3.66
CA LYS A 173 0.31 15.78 -4.98
C LYS A 173 0.03 14.29 -4.81
N VAL A 174 -0.34 13.61 -5.90
CA VAL A 174 -0.37 12.15 -5.91
C VAL A 174 1.04 11.61 -5.69
N ALA A 175 1.22 10.82 -4.64
CA ALA A 175 2.50 10.20 -4.27
C ALA A 175 2.38 8.67 -4.38
N LEU A 176 3.37 8.07 -5.04
CA LEU A 176 3.38 6.63 -5.34
C LEU A 176 4.36 5.90 -4.43
N TRP A 177 3.92 4.76 -3.88
CA TRP A 177 4.71 3.92 -2.96
C TRP A 177 5.35 4.71 -1.81
N VAL A 178 4.53 5.55 -1.14
CA VAL A 178 4.95 6.31 0.03
C VAL A 178 5.53 5.36 1.06
N THR A 179 6.81 5.54 1.35
CA THR A 179 7.63 4.65 2.16
C THR A 179 8.10 5.38 3.41
N LEU A 180 7.76 4.83 4.58
CA LEU A 180 8.20 5.31 5.88
C LEU A 180 9.37 4.45 6.38
N THR A 181 10.38 5.11 6.95
CA THR A 181 11.51 4.46 7.61
C THR A 181 11.83 5.15 8.94
N THR A 182 12.36 4.39 9.89
CA THR A 182 12.70 4.88 11.24
C THR A 182 13.74 3.97 11.90
N LEU A 183 14.40 4.48 12.94
CA LEU A 183 15.27 3.72 13.83
C LEU A 183 14.52 3.06 15.01
N ALA A 184 13.27 3.47 15.28
CA ALA A 184 12.45 2.95 16.37
C ALA A 184 12.13 1.45 16.21
N GLN A 185 11.91 0.75 17.32
CA GLN A 185 11.73 -0.71 17.34
C GLN A 185 10.25 -1.08 17.17
N GLY A 186 9.83 -1.27 15.92
CA GLY A 186 8.44 -1.64 15.61
C GLY A 186 8.18 -1.78 14.13
N ARG A 187 6.90 -1.68 13.77
CA ARG A 187 6.45 -1.69 12.37
C ARG A 187 5.34 -0.68 12.13
N PHE A 188 5.22 -0.22 10.89
CA PHE A 188 4.06 0.56 10.46
C PHE A 188 2.84 -0.33 10.20
N SER A 189 1.64 0.21 10.38
CA SER A 189 0.37 -0.43 10.05
C SER A 189 0.10 -0.43 8.55
N ASP A 190 0.75 0.44 7.77
CA ASP A 190 0.87 0.32 6.32
C ASP A 190 2.17 0.98 5.87
N ASN A 191 2.69 0.56 4.71
CA ASN A 191 3.90 1.13 4.11
C ASN A 191 3.91 0.86 2.61
N ALA A 192 4.74 1.59 1.87
CA ALA A 192 4.78 1.55 0.40
C ALA A 192 3.36 1.67 -0.21
N PHE A 193 2.56 2.61 0.29
CA PHE A 193 1.16 2.78 -0.13
C PHE A 193 0.99 3.89 -1.16
N PHE A 194 -0.13 3.86 -1.86
CA PHE A 194 -0.57 4.97 -2.68
C PHE A 194 -1.18 6.07 -1.80
N LEU A 195 -0.81 7.32 -2.03
CA LEU A 195 -1.36 8.47 -1.31
C LEU A 195 -1.83 9.51 -2.33
N PRO A 196 -3.15 9.76 -2.46
CA PRO A 196 -3.65 10.93 -3.18
C PRO A 196 -3.13 12.23 -2.56
N ALA A 197 -3.42 13.39 -3.15
CA ALA A 197 -3.09 14.68 -2.55
C ALA A 197 -3.99 14.98 -1.33
N THR A 198 -3.77 14.23 -0.26
CA THR A 198 -4.58 14.20 0.97
C THR A 198 -3.69 13.83 2.17
N THR A 199 -4.30 13.76 3.34
CA THR A 199 -3.69 13.25 4.57
C THR A 199 -4.22 11.85 4.88
N ARG A 200 -3.31 10.94 5.23
CA ARG A 200 -3.62 9.59 5.69
C ARG A 200 -2.95 9.35 7.03
N THR A 201 -3.69 8.79 7.98
CA THR A 201 -3.10 8.31 9.24
C THR A 201 -2.59 6.88 9.07
N VAL A 202 -1.34 6.66 9.47
CA VAL A 202 -0.69 5.35 9.60
C VAL A 202 -0.27 5.20 11.05
N GLN A 203 -0.32 4.00 11.59
CA GLN A 203 0.07 3.74 12.98
C GLN A 203 1.45 3.10 13.00
N PHE A 204 2.30 3.53 13.91
CA PHE A 204 3.47 2.77 14.32
C PHE A 204 3.10 1.86 15.49
N VAL A 205 3.51 0.60 15.41
CA VAL A 205 3.25 -0.43 16.41
C VAL A 205 4.60 -0.85 17.01
N PRO A 206 4.94 -0.33 18.20
CA PRO A 206 6.14 -0.75 18.92
C PRO A 206 6.11 -2.26 19.21
N PHE A 207 7.27 -2.91 19.20
CA PHE A 207 7.35 -4.34 19.51
C PHE A 207 7.35 -4.66 21.01
N SER A 208 7.54 -3.66 21.87
CA SER A 208 7.47 -3.83 23.30
C SER A 208 6.67 -2.70 23.95
N PRO A 209 5.58 -3.00 24.67
CA PRO A 209 4.81 -1.97 25.38
C PRO A 209 5.62 -1.21 26.43
N SER A 210 6.66 -1.84 27.00
CA SER A 210 7.51 -1.21 28.02
C SER A 210 8.49 -0.18 27.45
N SER A 211 8.68 -0.13 26.13
CA SER A 211 9.56 0.84 25.46
C SER A 211 8.82 1.91 24.67
N THR A 212 7.48 1.97 24.75
CA THR A 212 6.66 2.84 23.89
C THR A 212 7.07 4.32 23.95
N LEU A 213 7.47 4.85 25.11
CA LEU A 213 7.92 6.25 25.23
C LEU A 213 9.29 6.48 24.59
N ASP A 214 10.23 5.54 24.75
CA ASP A 214 11.55 5.61 24.11
C ASP A 214 11.42 5.43 22.59
N ASP A 215 10.55 4.53 22.15
CA ASP A 215 10.21 4.32 20.75
C ASP A 215 9.52 5.54 20.15
N LEU A 216 8.67 6.25 20.90
CA LEU A 216 8.07 7.52 20.46
C LEU A 216 9.15 8.60 20.24
N ALA A 217 10.07 8.78 21.17
CA ALA A 217 11.16 9.74 21.04
C ALA A 217 12.07 9.40 19.84
N THR A 218 12.41 8.11 19.69
CA THR A 218 13.23 7.62 18.57
C THR A 218 12.49 7.77 17.24
N LEU A 219 11.20 7.43 17.20
CA LEU A 219 10.35 7.59 16.02
C LEU A 219 10.32 9.06 15.60
N THR A 220 10.05 9.96 16.54
CA THR A 220 9.96 11.41 16.27
C THR A 220 11.25 11.98 15.70
N SER A 221 12.41 11.54 16.21
CA SER A 221 13.72 12.05 15.76
C SER A 221 14.27 11.40 14.49
N SER A 222 13.76 10.23 14.09
CA SER A 222 14.34 9.45 12.99
C SER A 222 13.36 9.09 11.87
N LEU A 223 12.08 9.43 11.99
CA LEU A 223 11.08 9.14 10.97
C LEU A 223 11.41 9.90 9.68
N ARG A 224 11.49 9.16 8.57
CA ARG A 224 11.61 9.69 7.22
C ARG A 224 10.45 9.19 6.37
N VAL A 225 10.04 10.01 5.41
CA VAL A 225 9.03 9.68 4.41
C VAL A 225 9.56 9.99 3.02
N GLU A 226 9.35 9.07 2.09
CA GLU A 226 9.81 9.18 0.70
C GLU A 226 8.75 8.64 -0.24
N ASP A 227 8.76 9.04 -1.51
CA ASP A 227 7.92 8.46 -2.55
C ASP A 227 8.72 8.27 -3.85
N TYR A 228 8.06 7.66 -4.85
CA TYR A 228 8.64 7.45 -6.17
C TYR A 228 9.19 8.71 -6.83
N SER A 229 8.49 9.84 -6.67
CA SER A 229 8.79 11.08 -7.40
C SER A 229 10.17 11.65 -7.07
N MET A 230 10.73 11.29 -5.90
CA MET A 230 12.07 11.68 -5.44
C MET A 230 13.22 10.95 -6.16
N TYR A 231 12.94 9.83 -6.83
CA TYR A 231 13.96 8.93 -7.38
C TYR A 231 13.94 8.82 -8.91
N ARG A 232 13.02 9.53 -9.58
CA ARG A 232 12.98 9.53 -11.05
C ARG A 232 14.17 10.28 -11.63
N SER A 233 14.73 9.78 -12.72
CA SER A 233 15.66 10.55 -13.55
C SER A 233 14.90 11.75 -14.13
N LEU A 234 15.45 12.96 -13.92
CA LEU A 234 14.96 14.20 -14.55
C LEU A 234 15.10 14.14 -16.07
#